data_AF-A0A370SJV1-F1
#
_entry.id   AF-A0A370SJV1-F1
#
_cell.length_a   1.000
_cell.length_b   1.000
_cell.length_c   1.000
_cell.angle_alpha   90.00
_cell.angle_beta   90.00
_cell.angle_gamma   90.00
#
_symmetry.space_group_name_H-M   'P 1'
#
loop_
_entity.id
_entity.type
_entity.pdbx_description
1 polymer ?
#
loop_
_entity_poly.entity_id
_entity_poly.type
_entity_poly.pdbx_seq_one_letter_code
_entity_poly.pdbx_strand_id
1 'polypeptide(L)'
;MTNRTLDETAAVLGLKPRKFRTRLRELKVLTQSGDLASQHRDRGYLFSDPRSRWNDHIKGFSHYAVVMVTEKGVDWLAKQLGIGIKAQNKDAAA
;
A
#
# COMPACT_ATOMS: atom_id res chain seq x y z
N MET A 1 12.17 1.40 -11.43
CA MET A 1 11.78 1.62 -10.02
C MET A 1 10.33 1.16 -9.89
N THR A 2 10.07 0.09 -9.14
CA THR A 2 8.76 -0.60 -9.16
C THR A 2 7.91 -0.21 -7.96
N ASN A 3 6.73 0.36 -8.22
CA ASN A 3 5.74 0.67 -7.18
C ASN A 3 5.04 -0.63 -6.74
N ARG A 4 4.74 -0.72 -5.45
CA ARG A 4 4.14 -1.92 -4.84
C ARG A 4 2.71 -1.65 -4.42
N THR A 5 1.85 -2.64 -4.55
CA THR A 5 0.53 -2.65 -3.92
C THR A 5 0.68 -2.72 -2.38
N LEU A 6 -0.38 -2.38 -1.65
CA LEU A 6 -0.38 -2.53 -0.19
C LEU A 6 -0.12 -3.97 0.29
N ASP A 7 -0.52 -4.98 -0.51
CA ASP A 7 -0.27 -6.39 -0.18
C ASP A 7 1.21 -6.74 -0.31
N GLU A 8 1.86 -6.31 -1.40
CA GLU A 8 3.29 -6.49 -1.62
C GLU A 8 4.12 -5.72 -0.59
N THR A 9 3.73 -4.48 -0.26
CA THR A 9 4.38 -3.71 0.82
C THR A 9 4.21 -4.40 2.18
N ALA A 10 3.04 -4.98 2.48
CA ALA A 10 2.85 -5.73 3.71
C ALA A 10 3.82 -6.92 3.80
N ALA A 11 4.02 -7.65 2.70
CA ALA A 11 4.97 -8.75 2.63
C ALA A 11 6.42 -8.29 2.89
N VAL A 12 6.84 -7.18 2.26
CA VAL A 12 8.17 -6.57 2.48
C VAL A 12 8.37 -6.17 3.94
N LEU A 13 7.33 -5.65 4.59
CA LEU A 13 7.37 -5.23 5.99
C LEU A 13 7.14 -6.40 6.99
N GLY A 14 7.00 -7.63 6.51
CA GLY A 14 6.78 -8.81 7.36
C GLY A 14 5.41 -8.83 8.06
N LEU A 15 4.40 -8.18 7.48
CA LEU A 15 3.04 -8.07 8.02
C LEU A 15 2.02 -8.85 7.20
N LYS A 16 0.99 -9.37 7.89
CA LYS A 16 -0.21 -9.86 7.21
C LYS A 16 -0.97 -8.69 6.57
N PRO A 17 -1.42 -8.79 5.30
CA PRO A 17 -2.01 -7.64 4.61
C PRO A 17 -3.25 -7.04 5.27
N ARG A 18 -4.11 -7.87 5.89
CA ARG A 18 -5.26 -7.36 6.66
C ARG A 18 -4.82 -6.52 7.85
N LYS A 19 -3.85 -7.01 8.63
CA LYS A 19 -3.30 -6.30 9.79
C LYS A 19 -2.63 -4.98 9.35
N PHE A 20 -1.88 -5.02 8.26
CA PHE A 20 -1.26 -3.84 7.67
C PHE A 20 -2.30 -2.77 7.30
N ARG A 21 -3.34 -3.12 6.56
CA ARG A 21 -4.41 -2.15 6.21
C ARG A 21 -5.14 -1.61 7.43
N THR A 22 -5.39 -2.41 8.46
CA THR A 22 -5.96 -1.92 9.72
C THR A 22 -5.07 -0.86 10.36
N ARG A 23 -3.75 -1.11 10.46
CA ARG A 23 -2.80 -0.12 10.96
C ARG A 23 -2.77 1.16 10.13
N LEU A 24 -2.85 1.06 8.81
CA LEU A 24 -2.89 2.25 7.96
C LEU A 24 -4.16 3.08 8.16
N ARG A 25 -5.29 2.46 8.49
CA ARG A 25 -6.52 3.18 8.88
C ARG A 25 -6.39 3.84 10.25
N GLU A 26 -5.81 3.14 11.24
CA GLU A 26 -5.51 3.70 12.57
C GLU A 26 -4.60 4.94 12.47
N LEU A 27 -3.60 4.89 11.59
CA LEU A 27 -2.68 6.00 11.30
C LEU A 27 -3.29 7.08 10.39
N LYS A 28 -4.53 6.94 9.95
CA LYS A 28 -5.21 7.84 9.00
C LYS A 28 -4.47 8.02 7.66
N VAL A 29 -3.66 7.03 7.27
CA VAL A 29 -3.06 6.95 5.92
C VAL A 29 -4.13 6.52 4.92
N LEU A 30 -4.97 5.57 5.31
CA LEU A 30 -6.15 5.18 4.56
C LEU A 30 -7.41 5.69 5.24
N THR A 31 -8.43 5.98 4.43
CA THR A 31 -9.80 6.20 4.90
C THR A 31 -10.42 4.87 5.38
N GLN A 32 -11.59 4.95 6.02
CA GLN A 32 -12.34 3.75 6.40
C GLN A 32 -12.68 2.87 5.19
N SER A 33 -13.00 3.47 4.03
CA SER A 33 -13.24 2.79 2.76
C SER A 33 -11.99 2.11 2.17
N GLY A 34 -10.78 2.46 2.65
CA GLY A 34 -9.52 1.92 2.14
C GLY A 34 -8.88 2.77 1.05
N ASP A 35 -9.39 3.97 0.80
CA ASP A 35 -8.81 4.94 -0.13
C ASP A 35 -7.65 5.70 0.52
N LEU A 36 -6.76 6.26 -0.30
CA LEU A 36 -5.71 7.14 0.20
C LEU A 36 -6.31 8.44 0.76
N ALA A 37 -6.07 8.69 2.04
CA ALA A 37 -6.55 9.89 2.71
C ALA A 37 -5.91 11.15 2.07
N SER A 38 -6.72 12.18 1.84
CA SER A 38 -6.33 13.38 1.07
C SER A 38 -5.06 14.05 1.61
N GLN A 39 -4.86 14.03 2.92
CA GLN A 39 -3.67 14.62 3.56
C GLN A 39 -2.34 13.96 3.15
N HIS A 40 -2.37 12.73 2.66
CA HIS A 40 -1.18 11.97 2.23
C HIS A 40 -1.00 11.95 0.71
N ARG A 41 -1.95 12.50 -0.06
CA ARG A 41 -1.79 12.69 -1.50
C ARG A 41 -0.63 13.67 -1.77
N ASP A 42 0.03 13.48 -2.90
CA ASP A 42 1.11 14.34 -3.42
C ASP A 42 2.40 14.43 -2.56
N ARG A 43 2.48 13.68 -1.44
CA ARG A 43 3.70 13.61 -0.62
C ARG A 43 4.79 12.70 -1.19
N GLY A 44 4.52 12.02 -2.32
CA GLY A 44 5.48 11.14 -2.99
C GLY A 44 5.69 9.77 -2.33
N TYR A 45 4.93 9.42 -1.29
CA TYR A 45 5.01 8.13 -0.59
C TYR A 45 3.99 7.11 -1.08
N LEU A 46 2.75 7.54 -1.28
CA LEU A 46 1.66 6.72 -1.78
C LEU A 46 0.89 7.50 -2.84
N PHE A 47 0.27 6.78 -3.77
CA PHE A 47 -0.62 7.36 -4.76
C PHE A 47 -1.79 6.42 -5.04
N SER A 48 -2.90 6.97 -5.50
CA SER A 48 -4.04 6.20 -5.99
C SER A 48 -3.87 5.94 -7.48
N ASP A 49 -3.81 4.67 -7.87
CA ASP A 49 -3.75 4.19 -9.25
C ASP A 49 -5.18 3.89 -9.73
N PRO A 50 -5.79 4.77 -10.56
CA PRO A 50 -7.13 4.54 -11.09
C PRO A 50 -7.11 3.39 -12.10
N ARG A 51 -8.03 2.45 -11.92
CA ARG A 51 -8.19 1.26 -12.74
C ARG A 51 -9.63 1.15 -13.21
N SER A 52 -9.77 0.55 -14.38
CA SER A 52 -11.06 0.20 -14.95
C SER A 52 -11.10 -1.28 -15.26
N ARG A 53 -12.24 -1.91 -15.02
CA ARG A 53 -12.51 -3.28 -15.48
C ARG A 53 -13.86 -3.33 -16.16
N TRP A 54 -13.96 -4.10 -17.24
CA TRP A 54 -15.25 -4.45 -17.79
C TRP A 54 -16.04 -5.27 -16.77
N ASN A 55 -17.33 -4.94 -16.61
CA ASN A 55 -18.25 -5.60 -15.70
C ASN A 55 -19.50 -6.02 -16.49
N ASP A 56 -19.63 -7.33 -16.69
CA ASP A 56 -20.71 -7.92 -17.48
C ASP A 56 -22.10 -7.74 -16.89
N HIS A 57 -22.21 -7.52 -15.58
CA HIS A 57 -23.49 -7.34 -14.90
C HIS A 57 -24.11 -5.97 -15.19
N ILE A 58 -23.28 -4.93 -15.27
CA ILE A 58 -23.72 -3.56 -15.58
C ILE A 58 -23.52 -3.21 -17.07
N LYS A 59 -22.99 -4.15 -17.87
CA LYS A 59 -22.64 -3.94 -19.29
C LYS A 59 -21.81 -2.66 -19.50
N GLY A 60 -20.83 -2.45 -18.64
CA GLY A 60 -20.03 -1.22 -18.62
C GLY A 60 -18.75 -1.35 -17.80
N PHE A 61 -17.93 -0.29 -17.81
CA PHE A 61 -16.68 -0.24 -17.05
C PHE A 61 -16.92 0.16 -15.59
N SER A 62 -16.47 -0.68 -14.66
CA SER A 62 -16.35 -0.34 -13.25
C SER A 62 -14.99 0.32 -12.99
N HIS A 63 -15.02 1.47 -12.32
CA HIS A 63 -13.83 2.28 -12.02
C HIS A 63 -13.51 2.17 -10.53
N TYR A 64 -12.24 1.93 -10.21
CA TYR A 64 -11.77 1.80 -8.83
C TYR A 64 -10.33 2.28 -8.72
N ALA A 65 -9.91 2.73 -7.55
CA ALA A 65 -8.51 3.10 -7.31
C ALA A 65 -7.81 2.04 -6.46
N VAL A 66 -6.58 1.71 -6.81
CA VAL A 66 -5.69 0.89 -5.96
C VAL A 66 -4.64 1.80 -5.35
N VAL A 67 -4.46 1.73 -4.03
CA VAL A 67 -3.38 2.48 -3.38
C VAL A 67 -2.06 1.77 -3.63
N MET A 68 -1.14 2.49 -4.25
CA MET A 68 0.22 2.06 -4.54
C MET A 68 1.20 2.79 -3.63
N VAL A 69 2.30 2.12 -3.31
CA VAL A 69 3.37 2.61 -2.44
C VAL A 69 4.63 2.75 -3.28
N THR A 70 5.23 3.94 -3.22
CA THR A 70 6.52 4.20 -3.86
C THR A 70 7.65 3.57 -3.03
N GLU A 71 8.85 3.47 -3.59
CA GLU A 71 10.00 2.97 -2.84
C GLU A 71 10.26 3.79 -1.56
N LYS A 72 10.24 5.12 -1.67
CA LYS A 72 10.32 6.04 -0.51
C LYS A 72 9.17 5.84 0.47
N GLY A 73 7.99 5.45 -0.04
CA GLY A 73 6.82 5.14 0.76
C GLY A 73 7.00 3.92 1.64
N VAL A 74 7.73 2.90 1.19
CA VAL A 74 8.02 1.71 2.00
C VAL A 74 8.81 2.10 3.24
N ASP A 75 9.89 2.87 3.08
CA ASP A 75 10.73 3.34 4.19
C ASP A 75 9.94 4.24 5.15
N TRP A 76 9.12 5.13 4.59
CA TRP A 76 8.26 6.00 5.38
C TRP A 76 7.26 5.19 6.22
N LEU A 77 6.59 4.19 5.62
CA LEU A 77 5.64 3.33 6.32
C LEU A 77 6.31 2.48 7.40
N ALA A 78 7.50 1.95 7.16
CA ALA A 78 8.26 1.22 8.17
C ALA A 78 8.50 2.08 9.42
N LYS A 79 8.93 3.33 9.22
CA LYS A 79 9.12 4.31 10.30
C LYS A 79 7.83 4.60 11.05
N GLN A 80 6.73 4.86 10.33
CA GLN A 80 5.42 5.14 10.96
C GLN A 80 4.90 3.97 11.80
N LEU A 81 5.21 2.74 11.39
CA LEU A 81 4.77 1.52 12.07
C LEU A 81 5.69 1.09 13.20
N GLY A 82 6.80 1.80 13.44
CA GLY A 82 7.84 1.40 14.39
C GLY A 82 8.48 0.06 14.03
N ILE A 83 8.35 -0.36 12.77
CA ILE A 83 9.00 -1.56 12.25
C ILE A 83 10.39 -1.08 11.89
N GLY A 84 11.36 -1.36 12.77
CA GLY A 84 12.74 -1.37 12.32
C GLY A 84 12.76 -2.24 11.07
N ILE A 85 13.14 -1.67 9.93
CA ILE A 85 13.37 -2.45 8.72
C ILE A 85 14.48 -3.40 9.13
N LYS A 86 14.13 -4.56 9.68
CA LYS A 86 15.00 -5.69 9.70
C LYS A 86 15.19 -5.91 8.22
N ALA A 87 16.27 -5.34 7.68
CA ALA A 87 16.90 -5.86 6.49
C ALA A 87 16.82 -7.36 6.71
N GLN A 88 15.94 -8.03 5.98
CA GLN A 88 16.01 -9.46 5.92
C GLN A 88 17.39 -9.64 5.31
N ASN A 89 18.36 -9.95 6.17
CA ASN A 89 19.71 -10.23 5.77
C ASN A 89 19.56 -11.26 4.67
N LYS A 90 20.04 -10.84 3.51
CA LYS A 90 20.64 -11.62 2.46
C LYS A 90 21.54 -12.70 3.08
N ASP A 91 20.92 -13.78 3.57
CA ASP A 91 21.55 -15.01 4.05
C ASP A 91 20.51 -16.13 3.97
N ALA A 92 20.14 -16.52 2.75
CA ALA A 92 19.54 -17.84 2.47
C ALA A 92 19.63 -18.13 0.96
N ALA A 93 20.84 -18.45 0.50
CA ALA A 93 21.14 -19.56 -0.39
C ALA A 93 22.61 -19.48 -0.79
N ALA A 94 23.41 -20.30 -0.11
CA ALA A 94 24.74 -20.72 -0.55
C ALA A 94 24.63 -21.66 -1.76
#